data_AF-A0A516SKU2-F1
#
_entry.id   AF-A0A516SKU2-F1
#
_cell.length_a   1.000
_cell.length_b   1.000
_cell.length_c   1.000
_cell.angle_alpha   90.00
_cell.angle_beta   90.00
_cell.angle_gamma   90.00
#
_symmetry.space_group_name_H-M   'P 1'
#
loop_
_entity.id
_entity.type
_entity.pdbx_description
1 polymer ?
#
loop_
_entity_poly.entity_id
_entity_poly.type
_entity_poly.pdbx_seq_one_letter_code
_entity_poly.pdbx_strand_id
1 'polypeptide(L)'
;MTQLRLAIPADIASVYAICLATADAGQDAGAPGRQGELYGHLYAGPYLDLAARFAWVAEDGEGVCAYALATDDSSAFYARMEAAWLPPLRRQYQTAISPLDQGLLDRLHAPFTLDPRLADWPGHLHIDLLPRCQGRGLGAA
;
A
#
# COMPACT_ATOMS: atom_id res chain seq x y z
N MET A 1 -10.85 -3.97 -21.80
CA MET A 1 -9.91 -2.85 -21.95
C MET A 1 -9.67 -2.31 -20.55
N THR A 2 -8.41 -2.02 -20.20
CA THR A 2 -8.08 -1.51 -18.86
C THR A 2 -8.12 0.02 -18.88
N GLN A 3 -8.75 0.62 -17.88
CA GLN A 3 -8.84 2.07 -17.70
C GLN A 3 -7.99 2.51 -16.50
N LEU A 4 -7.16 3.53 -16.69
CA LEU A 4 -6.46 4.22 -15.60
C LEU A 4 -7.30 5.40 -15.10
N ARG A 5 -7.45 5.50 -13.78
CA ARG A 5 -8.15 6.60 -13.11
C ARG A 5 -7.56 6.88 -11.74
N LEU A 6 -7.85 8.07 -11.20
CA LEU A 6 -7.58 8.34 -9.79
C LEU A 6 -8.39 7.39 -8.91
N ALA A 7 -7.74 6.94 -7.83
CA ALA A 7 -8.37 6.14 -6.80
C ALA A 7 -9.39 6.98 -6.04
N ILE A 8 -10.49 6.35 -5.66
CA ILE A 8 -11.50 6.91 -4.76
C ILE A 8 -11.51 6.12 -3.44
N PRO A 9 -12.06 6.67 -2.35
CA PRO A 9 -12.09 5.96 -1.07
C PRO A 9 -12.73 4.57 -1.13
N ALA A 10 -13.67 4.35 -2.05
CA ALA A 10 -14.32 3.06 -2.25
C ALA A 10 -13.38 1.96 -2.79
N ASP A 11 -12.24 2.32 -3.40
CA ASP A 11 -11.26 1.36 -3.93
C ASP A 11 -10.39 0.71 -2.84
N ILE A 12 -10.47 1.18 -1.58
CA ILE A 12 -9.58 0.76 -0.50
C ILE A 12 -9.53 -0.76 -0.31
N ALA A 13 -10.67 -1.44 -0.44
CA ALA A 13 -10.76 -2.89 -0.30
C ALA A 13 -10.03 -3.61 -1.44
N SER A 14 -10.19 -3.14 -2.69
CA SER A 14 -9.49 -3.69 -3.84
C SER A 14 -7.98 -3.41 -3.77
N VAL A 15 -7.59 -2.20 -3.35
CA VAL A 15 -6.20 -1.83 -3.14
C VAL A 15 -5.54 -2.71 -2.08
N TYR A 16 -6.23 -2.99 -0.97
CA TYR A 16 -5.73 -3.89 0.08
C TYR A 16 -5.59 -5.33 -0.43
N ALA A 17 -6.57 -5.81 -1.19
CA ALA A 17 -6.52 -7.14 -1.77
C ALA A 17 -5.36 -7.29 -2.76
N ILE A 18 -5.11 -6.28 -3.60
CA ILE A 18 -3.97 -6.27 -4.53
C ILE A 18 -2.65 -6.25 -3.76
N CYS A 19 -2.54 -5.39 -2.74
CA CYS A 19 -1.35 -5.27 -1.90
C CYS A 19 -1.02 -6.61 -1.25
N LEU A 20 -2.01 -7.29 -0.66
CA LEU A 20 -1.82 -8.62 -0.07
C LEU A 20 -1.40 -9.67 -1.10
N ALA A 21 -2.07 -9.69 -2.26
CA ALA A 21 -1.79 -10.64 -3.34
C ALA A 21 -0.43 -10.44 -4.03
N THR A 22 0.32 -9.40 -3.65
CA THR A 22 1.63 -9.03 -4.22
C THR A 22 2.71 -8.80 -3.15
N ALA A 23 2.39 -8.97 -1.86
CA ALA A 23 3.28 -8.58 -0.76
C ALA A 23 4.44 -9.55 -0.48
N ASP A 24 4.43 -10.78 -1.01
CA ASP A 24 5.54 -11.73 -0.88
C ASP A 24 6.47 -11.63 -2.10
N ALA A 25 7.27 -10.56 -2.14
CA ALA A 25 8.17 -10.28 -3.27
C ALA A 25 7.46 -10.32 -4.65
N GLY A 26 6.24 -9.76 -4.72
CA GLY A 26 5.39 -9.78 -5.91
C GLY A 26 4.48 -11.01 -6.04
N GLN A 27 4.55 -11.95 -5.08
CA GLN A 27 3.65 -13.09 -4.94
C GLN A 27 2.62 -12.86 -3.83
N ASP A 28 1.65 -13.76 -3.76
CA ASP A 28 0.60 -13.74 -2.76
C ASP A 28 1.16 -14.04 -1.35
N ALA A 29 1.00 -13.08 -0.43
CA ALA A 29 1.47 -13.22 0.95
C ALA A 29 0.50 -13.98 1.87
N GLY A 30 -0.62 -14.48 1.34
CA GLY A 30 -1.50 -15.40 2.04
C GLY A 30 -2.96 -14.93 2.15
N ALA A 31 -3.67 -15.49 3.11
CA ALA A 31 -5.12 -15.34 3.19
C ALA A 31 -5.55 -13.96 3.73
N PRO A 32 -6.67 -13.40 3.23
CA PRO A 32 -7.27 -12.19 3.78
C PRO A 32 -7.74 -12.40 5.22
N GLY A 33 -7.80 -11.30 5.98
CA GLY A 33 -8.21 -11.29 7.38
C GLY A 33 -7.50 -10.17 8.15
N ARG A 34 -7.76 -10.03 9.45
CA ARG A 34 -7.25 -8.92 10.28
C ARG A 34 -5.76 -8.63 10.08
N GLN A 35 -4.91 -9.66 10.05
CA GLN A 35 -3.46 -9.50 9.87
C GLN A 35 -3.06 -9.34 8.39
N GLY A 36 -3.82 -9.92 7.45
CA GLY A 36 -3.61 -9.69 6.01
C GLY A 36 -3.92 -8.24 5.61
N GLU A 37 -4.92 -7.62 6.24
CA GLU A 37 -5.22 -6.20 6.08
C GLU A 37 -4.07 -5.29 6.53
N LEU A 38 -3.16 -5.78 7.40
CA LEU A 38 -2.03 -4.99 7.88
C LEU A 38 -1.05 -4.63 6.76
N TYR A 39 -0.92 -5.47 5.71
CA TYR A 39 -0.17 -5.10 4.51
C TYR A 39 -0.75 -3.85 3.85
N GLY A 40 -2.07 -3.86 3.60
CA GLY A 40 -2.77 -2.71 3.04
C GLY A 40 -2.65 -1.47 3.94
N HIS A 41 -2.81 -1.64 5.25
CA HIS A 41 -2.65 -0.53 6.20
C HIS A 41 -1.24 0.08 6.21
N LEU A 42 -0.19 -0.70 6.02
CA LEU A 42 1.19 -0.20 6.06
C LEU A 42 1.64 0.37 4.70
N TYR A 43 1.24 -0.27 3.60
CA TYR A 43 1.88 -0.06 2.30
C TYR A 43 0.97 0.52 1.22
N ALA A 44 -0.34 0.65 1.47
CA ALA A 44 -1.28 1.12 0.44
C ALA A 44 -2.30 2.17 0.94
N GLY A 45 -3.01 1.87 2.03
CA GLY A 45 -4.07 2.73 2.59
C GLY A 45 -3.68 4.19 2.84
N PRO A 46 -2.51 4.49 3.47
CA PRO A 46 -2.18 5.88 3.76
C PRO A 46 -1.99 6.73 2.49
N TYR A 47 -1.72 6.15 1.33
CA TYR A 47 -1.63 6.91 0.07
C TYR A 47 -3.00 7.38 -0.42
N LEU A 48 -4.05 6.57 -0.26
CA LEU A 48 -5.42 6.93 -0.66
C LEU A 48 -5.97 8.08 0.20
N ASP A 49 -5.50 8.22 1.44
CA ASP A 49 -5.94 9.28 2.36
C ASP A 49 -4.99 10.50 2.32
N LEU A 50 -3.68 10.27 2.50
CA LEU A 50 -2.72 11.35 2.70
C LEU A 50 -2.14 11.90 1.39
N ALA A 51 -2.17 11.12 0.31
CA ALA A 51 -1.55 11.44 -0.97
C ALA A 51 -2.50 11.17 -2.17
N ALA A 52 -3.82 11.30 -1.98
CA ALA A 52 -4.84 10.91 -2.94
C ALA A 52 -4.65 11.45 -4.37
N ARG A 53 -4.03 12.64 -4.51
CA ARG A 53 -3.71 13.24 -5.82
C ARG A 53 -2.73 12.41 -6.67
N PHE A 54 -2.00 11.48 -6.05
CA PHE A 54 -1.05 10.57 -6.67
C PHE A 54 -1.46 9.10 -6.53
N ALA A 55 -2.69 8.83 -6.09
CA ALA A 55 -3.23 7.48 -5.99
C ALA A 55 -4.01 7.15 -7.26
N TRP A 56 -3.50 6.21 -8.04
CA TRP A 56 -4.11 5.73 -9.27
C TRP A 56 -4.46 4.26 -9.15
N VAL A 57 -5.54 3.87 -9.81
CA VAL A 57 -5.92 2.48 -10.01
C VAL A 57 -6.13 2.21 -11.50
N ALA A 58 -5.92 0.95 -11.87
CA ALA A 58 -6.34 0.42 -13.14
C ALA A 58 -7.50 -0.56 -12.94
N GLU A 59 -8.52 -0.42 -13.77
CA GLU A 59 -9.77 -1.19 -13.71
C GLU A 59 -10.03 -1.88 -15.06
N ASP A 60 -10.32 -3.18 -15.01
CA ASP A 60 -10.75 -3.97 -16.17
C ASP A 60 -12.21 -4.44 -15.99
N GLY A 61 -12.68 -5.36 -16.84
CA GLY A 61 -14.06 -5.87 -16.76
C GLY A 61 -14.38 -6.69 -15.50
N GLU A 62 -13.37 -7.09 -14.73
CA GLU A 62 -13.49 -7.80 -13.45
C GLU A 62 -13.32 -6.86 -12.25
N GLY A 63 -13.06 -5.57 -12.49
CA GLY A 63 -12.87 -4.54 -11.47
C GLY A 63 -11.42 -4.07 -11.35
N VAL A 64 -11.11 -3.38 -10.25
CA VAL A 64 -9.76 -2.85 -9.98
C VAL A 64 -8.76 -4.01 -9.92
N CYS A 65 -7.73 -3.95 -10.78
CA CYS A 65 -6.74 -5.00 -10.95
C CYS A 65 -5.29 -4.57 -10.69
N ALA A 66 -5.05 -3.27 -10.51
CA ALA A 66 -3.75 -2.73 -10.16
C ALA A 66 -3.86 -1.36 -9.50
N TYR A 67 -2.79 -0.93 -8.84
CA TYR A 67 -2.62 0.44 -8.37
C TYR A 67 -1.22 0.98 -8.71
N ALA A 68 -1.13 2.31 -8.75
CA ALA A 68 0.11 3.05 -8.62
C ALA A 68 -0.11 4.15 -7.56
N LEU A 69 0.62 4.07 -6.46
CA LEU A 69 0.46 4.94 -5.29
C LEU A 69 1.76 5.67 -5.06
N ALA A 70 1.73 6.99 -4.90
CA ALA A 70 2.96 7.76 -4.73
C ALA A 70 2.80 8.94 -3.78
N THR A 71 3.93 9.52 -3.40
CA THR A 71 4.04 10.84 -2.77
C THR A 71 5.22 11.58 -3.39
N ASP A 72 5.15 12.90 -3.42
CA ASP A 72 6.22 13.79 -3.88
C ASP A 72 7.22 14.14 -2.77
N ASP A 73 6.83 13.96 -1.50
CA ASP A 73 7.67 14.17 -0.33
C ASP A 73 7.47 13.04 0.69
N SER A 74 8.48 12.18 0.80
CA SER A 74 8.53 11.03 1.68
C SER A 74 8.59 11.45 3.15
N SER A 75 9.35 12.50 3.45
CA SER A 75 9.52 12.98 4.82
C SER A 75 8.20 13.56 5.35
N ALA A 76 7.54 14.39 4.55
CA ALA A 76 6.23 14.94 4.90
C ALA A 76 5.15 13.87 4.97
N PHE A 77 5.18 12.89 4.05
CA PHE A 77 4.25 11.76 4.06
C PHE A 77 4.38 10.91 5.33
N TYR A 78 5.60 10.49 5.68
CA TYR A 78 5.82 9.70 6.89
C TYR A 78 5.50 10.49 8.17
N ALA A 79 5.79 11.78 8.23
CA ALA A 79 5.40 12.62 9.36
C ALA A 79 3.87 12.65 9.56
N ARG A 80 3.09 12.77 8.47
CA ARG A 80 1.62 12.72 8.52
C ARG A 80 1.10 11.32 8.88
N MET A 81 1.75 10.29 8.36
CA MET A 81 1.43 8.89 8.66
C MET A 81 1.63 8.60 10.16
N GLU A 82 2.75 9.03 10.75
CA GLU A 82 3.03 8.94 12.19
C GLU A 82 2.05 9.75 13.05
N ALA A 83 1.64 10.93 12.59
CA ALA A 83 0.76 11.81 13.34
C ALA A 83 -0.71 11.37 13.33
N ALA A 84 -1.21 10.85 12.20
CA ALA A 84 -2.65 10.65 11.99
C ALA A 84 -3.04 9.20 11.65
N TRP A 85 -2.24 8.48 10.86
CA TRP A 85 -2.61 7.18 10.32
C TRP A 85 -2.25 6.02 11.25
N LEU A 86 -1.01 5.98 11.74
CA LEU A 86 -0.48 4.88 12.55
C LEU A 86 -1.02 4.79 13.99
N PRO A 87 -1.28 5.90 14.71
CA PRO A 87 -1.73 5.82 16.11
C PRO A 87 -2.98 4.95 16.35
N PRO A 88 -4.08 5.06 15.57
CA PRO A 88 -5.22 4.16 15.74
C PRO A 88 -4.88 2.70 15.41
N LEU A 89 -4.07 2.46 14.38
CA LEU A 89 -3.64 1.10 14.00
C LEU A 89 -2.78 0.45 15.09
N ARG A 90 -1.81 1.18 15.65
CA ARG A 90 -0.99 0.69 16.79
C ARG A 90 -1.84 0.31 18.01
N ARG A 91 -2.98 0.98 18.23
CA ARG A 91 -3.93 0.58 19.29
C ARG A 91 -4.73 -0.66 18.91
N GLN A 92 -5.10 -0.79 17.64
CA GLN A 92 -5.86 -1.93 17.14
C GLN A 92 -5.01 -3.20 17.04
N TYR A 93 -3.72 -3.09 16.69
CA TYR A 93 -2.82 -4.21 16.44
C TYR A 93 -1.74 -4.27 17.52
N GLN A 94 -1.98 -5.10 18.54
CA GLN A 94 -1.09 -5.24 19.71
C GLN A 94 -0.44 -6.63 19.81
N THR A 95 -1.01 -7.64 19.17
CA THR A 95 -0.55 -9.03 19.29
C THR A 95 -0.57 -9.70 17.93
N ALA A 96 0.52 -10.39 17.59
CA ALA A 96 0.64 -11.19 16.38
C ALA A 96 -0.07 -12.54 16.56
N ILE A 97 -0.59 -13.10 15.46
CA ILE A 97 -1.25 -14.41 15.45
C ILE A 97 -0.27 -15.50 14.99
N SER A 98 0.73 -15.13 14.19
CA SER A 98 1.79 -15.98 13.68
C SER A 98 3.16 -15.27 13.66
N PRO A 99 4.28 -15.99 13.47
CA PRO A 99 5.59 -15.36 13.29
C PRO A 99 5.68 -14.43 12.09
N LEU A 100 4.98 -14.73 10.99
CA LEU A 100 4.90 -13.85 9.82
C LEU A 100 4.25 -12.51 10.21
N ASP A 101 3.16 -12.57 10.99
CA ASP A 101 2.49 -11.38 11.48
C ASP A 101 3.34 -10.56 12.46
N GLN A 102 4.27 -11.22 13.16
CA GLN A 102 5.17 -10.53 14.09
C GLN A 102 6.04 -9.51 13.36
N GLY A 103 6.56 -9.83 12.18
CA GLY A 103 7.35 -8.88 11.39
C GLY A 103 6.55 -7.65 10.95
N LEU A 104 5.29 -7.84 10.57
CA LEU A 104 4.40 -6.72 10.23
C LEU A 104 4.03 -5.88 11.46
N LEU A 105 3.81 -6.53 12.60
CA LEU A 105 3.53 -5.87 13.86
C LEU A 105 4.73 -5.05 14.32
N ASP A 106 5.93 -5.62 14.27
CA ASP A 106 7.18 -4.93 14.57
C ASP A 106 7.36 -3.72 13.64
N ARG A 107 7.05 -3.87 12.34
CA ARG A 107 7.09 -2.77 11.38
C ARG A 107 6.09 -1.66 11.72
N LEU A 108 4.86 -2.02 12.11
CA LEU A 108 3.81 -1.07 12.49
C LEU A 108 4.24 -0.21 13.69
N HIS A 109 4.91 -0.81 14.67
CA HIS A 109 5.35 -0.13 15.89
C HIS A 109 6.71 0.58 15.73
N ALA A 110 7.50 0.22 14.72
CA ALA A 110 8.70 0.96 14.35
C ALA A 110 8.37 2.32 13.72
N PRO A 111 9.23 3.34 13.89
CA PRO A 111 9.03 4.64 13.27
C PRO A 111 9.12 4.54 11.74
N PHE A 112 8.32 5.35 11.05
CA PHE A 112 8.44 5.63 9.62
C PHE A 112 9.20 6.94 9.44
N THR A 113 10.38 6.86 8.82
CA THR A 113 11.25 8.00 8.53
C THR A 113 11.97 7.76 7.21
N LEU A 114 12.23 8.84 6.45
CA LEU A 114 13.07 8.77 5.27
C LEU A 114 14.52 8.46 5.69
N ASP A 115 15.16 7.48 5.04
CA ASP A 115 16.59 7.27 5.19
C ASP A 115 17.34 8.51 4.68
N PRO A 116 18.24 9.13 5.47
CA PRO A 116 18.98 10.32 5.05
C PRO A 116 19.76 10.14 3.73
N ARG A 117 20.14 8.90 3.38
CA ARG A 117 20.80 8.59 2.10
C ARG A 117 19.90 8.77 0.90
N LEU A 118 18.59 8.83 1.10
CA LEU A 118 17.56 9.02 0.07
C LEU A 118 17.04 10.47 0.03
N ALA A 119 17.69 11.41 0.71
CA ALA A 119 17.22 12.81 0.80
C ALA A 119 17.09 13.50 -0.57
N ASP A 120 17.94 13.15 -1.56
CA ASP A 120 17.88 13.71 -2.91
C ASP A 120 16.78 13.08 -3.80
N TRP A 121 16.07 12.07 -3.29
CA TRP A 121 14.97 11.37 -3.94
C TRP A 121 13.70 11.50 -3.08
N PRO A 122 13.11 12.71 -3.01
CA PRO A 122 12.04 13.00 -2.07
C PRO A 122 10.76 12.23 -2.36
N GLY A 123 10.49 11.86 -3.62
CA GLY A 123 9.32 11.07 -3.99
C GLY A 123 9.56 9.57 -3.88
N HIS A 124 8.51 8.81 -3.55
CA HIS A 124 8.49 7.35 -3.65
C HIS A 124 7.14 6.86 -4.15
N LEU A 125 7.12 5.61 -4.63
CA LEU A 125 5.91 4.97 -5.12
C LEU A 125 5.87 3.48 -4.82
N HIS A 126 4.66 2.93 -4.86
CA HIS A 126 4.36 1.51 -4.94
C HIS A 126 3.49 1.25 -6.17
N ILE A 127 3.81 0.22 -6.94
CA ILE A 127 3.03 -0.22 -8.09
C ILE A 127 2.85 -1.73 -8.01
N ASP A 128 1.61 -2.18 -8.02
CA ASP A 128 1.28 -3.60 -7.91
C ASP A 128 0.13 -3.94 -8.85
N LEU A 129 0.32 -5.02 -9.60
CA LEU A 129 -0.61 -5.50 -10.61
C LEU A 129 -0.93 -6.96 -10.31
N LEU A 130 -2.22 -7.30 -10.32
CA LEU A 130 -2.62 -8.71 -10.26
C LEU A 130 -2.10 -9.48 -11.48
N PRO A 131 -1.84 -10.79 -11.37
CA PRO A 131 -1.29 -11.60 -12.46
C PRO A 131 -2.04 -11.45 -13.79
N ARG A 132 -3.38 -11.31 -13.76
CA ARG A 132 -4.19 -11.14 -14.99
C ARG A 132 -3.86 -9.86 -15.78
N CYS A 133 -3.33 -8.83 -15.11
CA CYS A 133 -2.99 -7.52 -15.67
C CYS A 133 -1.49 -7.34 -15.97
N GLN A 134 -0.63 -8.29 -15.58
CA GLN A 134 0.82 -8.26 -15.84
C GLN A 134 1.17 -8.59 -17.31
N GLY A 135 2.35 -8.17 -17.76
CA GLY A 135 2.87 -8.50 -19.11
C GLY A 135 2.14 -7.82 -20.28
N ARG A 136 1.25 -6.87 -20.01
CA ARG A 136 0.39 -6.19 -21.00
C ARG A 136 0.76 -4.71 -21.23
N GLY A 137 1.92 -4.28 -20.74
CA GLY A 137 2.39 -2.89 -20.81
C GLY A 137 1.77 -1.95 -19.77
N LEU A 138 0.81 -2.41 -18.95
CA LEU A 138 0.13 -1.58 -17.96
C LEU A 138 1.07 -0.99 -16.89
N GLY A 139 2.08 -1.75 -16.44
CA GLY A 139 3.03 -1.24 -15.45
C GLY A 139 3.98 -0.16 -15.99
N ALA A 140 4.06 0.00 -17.31
CA ALA A 140 4.87 1.03 -17.96
C ALA A 140 4.06 2.27 -18.38
N ALA A 141 2.73 2.15 -18.44
CA ALA A 141 1.81 3.21 -18.82
C ALA A 141 1.51 4.13 -17.63
#